data_AF-V9LHL6-F1
#
_entry.id   AF-V9LHL6-F1
#
_cell.length_a   1.000
_cell.length_b   1.000
_cell.length_c   1.000
_cell.angle_alpha   90.00
_cell.angle_beta   90.00
_cell.angle_gamma   90.00
#
_symmetry.space_group_name_H-M   'P 1'
#
loop_
_entity.id
_entity.type
_entity.pdbx_description
1 polymer ?
#
loop_
_entity_poly.entity_id
_entity_poly.type
_entity_poly.pdbx_seq_one_letter_code
_entity_poly.pdbx_strand_id
1 'polypeptide(L)'
;DRAAQKLFRGAGGLSRLQDSVVSERVLELKQSVALQKVHPNVLAKVLRKSLLHEDKDFVVIDKPYGIPVHGGPGVRLSLADVLPVLAKMMEGMKAQPFHLCHRLDKETTGVMALGRNQEAAQGLQQLFRTRQVTKHYWVVTVGVPVPSEGIIDIPIMEKEIPGAQHLYKTA
;
A
#
# COMPACT_ATOMS: atom_id res chain seq x y z
N ASP A 1 -22.92 2.23 30.16
CA ASP A 1 -24.03 2.39 29.21
C ASP A 1 -24.31 1.05 28.52
N ARG A 2 -25.34 0.33 28.97
CA ARG A 2 -25.62 -1.09 28.63
C ARG A 2 -26.61 -1.23 27.45
N ALA A 3 -26.99 -0.12 26.81
CA ALA A 3 -28.01 -0.11 25.77
C ALA A 3 -27.49 -0.51 24.37
N ALA A 4 -26.19 -0.31 24.09
CA ALA A 4 -25.63 -0.56 22.76
C ALA A 4 -25.35 -2.05 22.44
N GLN A 5 -25.31 -2.94 23.44
CA GLN A 5 -25.01 -4.37 23.24
C GLN A 5 -26.23 -5.24 22.86
N LYS A 6 -27.44 -4.69 22.82
CA LYS A 6 -28.67 -5.50 22.66
C LYS A 6 -29.20 -5.60 21.23
N LEU A 7 -28.62 -4.93 20.24
CA LEU A 7 -29.10 -4.92 18.85
C LEU A 7 -28.44 -5.94 17.90
N PHE A 8 -27.49 -6.74 18.38
CA PHE A 8 -26.82 -7.78 17.56
C PHE A 8 -27.41 -9.20 17.71
N ARG A 9 -28.59 -9.35 18.32
CA ARG A 9 -29.23 -10.67 18.48
C ARG A 9 -30.04 -11.05 17.25
N GLY A 10 -29.34 -11.41 16.17
CA GLY A 10 -29.99 -11.91 14.96
C GLY A 10 -29.07 -12.30 13.79
N ALA A 11 -27.81 -12.68 14.01
CA ALA A 11 -26.91 -13.11 12.92
C ALA A 11 -25.72 -13.96 13.43
N GLY A 12 -25.99 -14.99 14.25
CA GLY A 12 -24.93 -15.75 14.95
C GLY A 12 -23.94 -16.53 14.06
N GLY A 13 -24.23 -16.68 12.76
CA GLY A 13 -23.33 -17.34 11.79
C GLY A 13 -22.40 -16.38 11.05
N LEU A 14 -22.85 -15.16 10.74
CA LEU A 14 -22.08 -14.17 9.99
C LEU A 14 -21.04 -13.44 10.86
N SER A 15 -21.37 -13.20 12.14
CA SER A 15 -20.45 -12.49 13.05
C SER A 15 -19.19 -13.30 13.37
N ARG A 16 -19.32 -14.62 13.58
CA ARG A 16 -18.16 -15.50 13.86
C ARG A 16 -17.23 -15.65 12.67
N LEU A 17 -17.78 -15.69 11.44
CA LEU A 17 -16.99 -15.73 10.22
C LEU A 17 -16.28 -14.38 9.99
N GLN A 18 -16.96 -13.26 10.22
CA GLN A 18 -16.33 -11.92 10.15
C GLN A 18 -15.20 -11.77 11.17
N ASP A 19 -15.38 -12.23 12.40
CA ASP A 19 -14.34 -12.18 13.44
C ASP A 19 -13.10 -13.01 13.04
N SER A 20 -13.29 -14.16 12.38
CA SER A 20 -12.18 -14.99 11.89
C SER A 20 -11.41 -14.35 10.74
N VAL A 21 -12.11 -13.84 9.72
CA VAL A 21 -11.47 -13.22 8.54
C VAL A 21 -10.75 -11.93 8.90
N VAL A 22 -11.35 -11.09 9.76
CA VAL A 22 -10.70 -9.86 10.24
C VAL A 22 -9.46 -10.21 11.06
N SER A 23 -9.53 -11.21 11.93
CA SER A 23 -8.39 -11.66 12.73
C SER A 23 -7.24 -12.19 11.86
N GLU A 24 -7.56 -12.96 10.82
CA GLU A 24 -6.58 -13.44 9.84
C GLU A 24 -5.90 -12.29 9.09
N ARG A 25 -6.67 -11.34 8.56
CA ARG A 25 -6.10 -10.17 7.86
C ARG A 25 -5.23 -9.30 8.78
N VAL A 26 -5.63 -9.12 10.03
CA VAL A 26 -4.82 -8.42 11.03
C VAL A 26 -3.50 -9.17 11.28
N LEU A 27 -3.54 -10.50 11.33
CA LEU A 27 -2.34 -11.31 11.48
C LEU A 27 -1.41 -11.20 10.26
N GLU A 28 -1.95 -11.25 9.04
CA GLU A 28 -1.21 -11.04 7.79
C GLU A 28 -0.53 -9.66 7.76
N LEU A 29 -1.23 -8.60 8.19
CA LEU A 29 -0.66 -7.25 8.27
C LEU A 29 0.48 -7.18 9.29
N LYS A 30 0.32 -7.80 10.47
CA LYS A 30 1.38 -7.87 11.49
C LYS A 30 2.62 -8.60 10.97
N GLN A 31 2.43 -9.70 10.23
CA GLN A 31 3.52 -10.43 9.60
C GLN A 31 4.22 -9.60 8.51
N SER A 32 3.45 -8.84 7.73
CA SER A 32 3.98 -7.94 6.69
C SER A 32 4.90 -6.86 7.25
N VAL A 33 4.63 -6.34 8.45
CA VAL A 33 5.51 -5.36 9.13
C VAL A 33 6.90 -5.95 9.40
N ALA A 34 7.02 -7.26 9.65
CA ALA A 34 8.32 -7.90 9.87
C ALA A 34 9.21 -7.87 8.63
N LEU A 35 8.63 -7.74 7.43
CA LEU A 35 9.37 -7.62 6.17
C LEU A 35 10.25 -6.37 6.08
N GLN A 36 10.07 -5.37 6.96
CA GLN A 36 10.96 -4.20 7.02
C GLN A 36 12.36 -4.52 7.58
N LYS A 37 12.54 -5.69 8.21
CA LYS A 37 13.77 -6.08 8.91
C LYS A 37 14.44 -7.32 8.33
N VAL A 38 13.92 -7.84 7.21
CA VAL A 38 14.49 -9.03 6.55
C VAL A 38 15.58 -8.62 5.56
N HIS A 39 16.34 -9.61 5.10
CA HIS A 39 17.31 -9.41 4.03
C HIS A 39 16.59 -9.07 2.70
N PRO A 40 17.12 -8.17 1.84
CA PRO A 40 16.50 -7.78 0.56
C PRO A 40 16.03 -8.95 -0.32
N ASN A 41 16.82 -10.04 -0.39
CA ASN A 41 16.45 -11.26 -1.13
C ASN A 41 15.13 -11.90 -0.65
N VAL A 42 14.81 -11.81 0.64
CA VAL A 42 13.56 -12.35 1.18
C VAL A 42 12.39 -11.50 0.71
N LEU A 43 12.51 -10.17 0.82
CA LEU A 43 11.47 -9.26 0.33
C LEU A 43 11.30 -9.40 -1.19
N ALA A 44 12.37 -9.48 -1.97
CA ALA A 44 12.30 -9.73 -3.42
C ALA A 44 11.51 -11.00 -3.75
N LYS A 45 11.71 -12.10 -3.01
CA LYS A 45 10.93 -13.35 -3.19
C LYS A 45 9.45 -13.14 -2.89
N VAL A 46 9.11 -12.36 -1.86
CA VAL A 46 7.72 -12.03 -1.53
C VAL A 46 7.09 -11.20 -2.65
N LEU A 47 7.77 -10.14 -3.11
CA LEU A 47 7.27 -9.27 -4.18
C LEU A 47 7.11 -10.01 -5.51
N ARG A 48 8.02 -10.94 -5.82
CA ARG A 48 7.87 -11.80 -7.00
C ARG A 48 6.65 -12.71 -6.92
N LYS A 49 6.32 -13.23 -5.73
CA LYS A 49 5.12 -14.03 -5.52
C LYS A 49 3.83 -13.20 -5.57
N SER A 50 3.92 -11.89 -5.35
CA SER A 50 2.80 -10.95 -5.40
C SER A 50 2.71 -10.20 -6.74
N LEU A 51 3.26 -10.79 -7.81
CA LEU A 51 3.17 -10.27 -9.17
C LEU A 51 1.70 -10.25 -9.63
N LEU A 52 1.23 -9.08 -10.04
CA LEU A 52 -0.12 -8.86 -10.55
C LEU A 52 -0.14 -8.80 -12.08
N HIS A 53 0.90 -8.24 -12.69
CA HIS A 53 1.01 -8.10 -14.14
C HIS A 53 2.47 -7.98 -14.56
N GLU A 54 2.79 -8.47 -15.75
CA GLU A 54 4.13 -8.40 -16.33
C GLU A 54 4.02 -8.29 -17.86
N ASP A 55 4.63 -7.25 -18.43
CA ASP A 55 4.76 -7.07 -19.87
C ASP A 55 6.15 -6.56 -20.24
N LYS A 56 6.35 -6.10 -21.48
CA LYS A 56 7.64 -5.63 -22.00
C LYS A 56 8.17 -4.37 -21.33
N ASP A 57 7.30 -3.51 -20.81
CA ASP A 57 7.63 -2.18 -20.28
C ASP A 57 7.44 -2.12 -18.77
N PHE A 58 6.50 -2.88 -18.23
CA PHE A 58 6.07 -2.80 -16.84
C PHE A 58 6.04 -4.14 -16.12
N VAL A 59 6.33 -4.04 -14.82
CA VAL A 59 6.09 -5.08 -13.81
C VAL A 59 5.20 -4.47 -12.74
N VAL A 60 4.07 -5.11 -12.45
CA VAL A 60 3.12 -4.64 -11.44
C VAL A 60 3.05 -5.66 -10.32
N ILE A 61 3.26 -5.20 -9.10
CA ILE A 61 3.26 -6.02 -7.89
C ILE A 61 2.21 -5.53 -6.90
N ASP A 62 1.75 -6.42 -6.03
CA ASP A 62 1.02 -6.03 -4.82
C ASP A 62 2.04 -5.69 -3.73
N LYS A 63 2.13 -4.40 -3.39
CA LYS A 63 3.02 -3.88 -2.35
C LYS A 63 2.48 -4.29 -0.98
N PRO A 64 3.26 -5.04 -0.18
CA PRO A 64 2.83 -5.42 1.15
C PRO A 64 2.75 -4.21 2.09
N TYR A 65 1.96 -4.39 3.15
CA TYR A 65 1.79 -3.40 4.21
C TYR A 65 3.10 -3.14 4.94
N GLY A 66 3.34 -1.89 5.31
CA GLY A 66 4.48 -1.50 6.12
C GLY A 66 5.79 -1.30 5.36
N ILE A 67 5.86 -1.65 4.07
CA ILE A 67 7.07 -1.39 3.26
C ILE A 67 7.01 0.03 2.69
N PRO A 68 7.96 0.91 3.05
CA PRO A 68 8.06 2.23 2.45
C PRO A 68 8.60 2.13 1.02
N VAL A 69 8.16 3.03 0.13
CA VAL A 69 8.63 3.04 -1.27
C VAL A 69 10.08 3.53 -1.37
N HIS A 70 10.42 4.59 -0.63
CA HIS A 70 11.77 5.16 -0.59
C HIS A 70 12.41 4.98 0.79
N GLY A 71 13.73 4.98 0.81
CA GLY A 71 14.52 5.10 2.05
C GLY A 71 14.36 6.46 2.72
N GLY A 72 14.94 6.62 3.91
CA GLY A 72 14.91 7.84 4.70
C GLY A 72 15.38 7.60 6.14
N PRO A 73 15.42 8.64 6.99
CA PRO A 73 15.82 8.50 8.39
C PRO A 73 14.99 7.42 9.09
N GLY A 74 15.67 6.42 9.68
CA GLY A 74 15.02 5.31 10.39
C GLY A 74 14.42 4.21 9.50
N VAL A 75 14.49 4.33 8.17
CA VAL A 75 14.06 3.27 7.23
C VAL A 75 15.20 2.29 7.02
N ARG A 76 14.99 1.03 7.42
CA ARG A 76 15.99 -0.06 7.27
C ARG A 76 15.95 -0.73 5.90
N LEU A 77 14.77 -0.84 5.31
CA LEU A 77 14.55 -1.46 4.01
C LEU A 77 13.36 -0.80 3.34
N SER A 78 13.54 -0.39 2.09
CA SER A 78 12.50 0.19 1.23
C SER A 78 12.34 -0.60 -0.06
N LEU A 79 11.26 -0.33 -0.79
CA LEU A 79 11.03 -0.95 -2.09
C LEU A 79 12.15 -0.61 -3.08
N ALA A 80 12.62 0.64 -3.09
CA ALA A 80 13.73 1.11 -3.92
C ALA A 80 15.00 0.26 -3.73
N ASP A 81 15.33 -0.11 -2.48
CA ASP A 81 16.51 -0.93 -2.15
C ASP A 81 16.41 -2.35 -2.71
N VAL A 82 15.18 -2.84 -2.93
CA VAL A 82 14.92 -4.22 -3.37
C VAL A 82 14.78 -4.34 -4.89
N LEU A 83 14.50 -3.26 -5.61
CA LEU A 83 14.31 -3.30 -7.07
C LEU A 83 15.49 -3.91 -7.86
N PRO A 84 16.77 -3.62 -7.54
CA PRO A 84 17.89 -4.27 -8.22
C PRO A 84 17.90 -5.80 -8.01
N VAL A 85 17.52 -6.25 -6.81
CA VAL A 85 17.48 -7.68 -6.46
C VAL A 85 16.29 -8.35 -7.16
N LEU A 86 15.13 -7.69 -7.17
CA LEU A 86 13.93 -8.18 -7.82
C LEU A 86 14.14 -8.32 -9.33
N ALA A 87 14.70 -7.30 -9.98
CA ALA A 87 15.02 -7.34 -11.42
C ALA A 87 15.98 -8.49 -11.75
N LYS A 88 17.09 -8.63 -10.99
CA LYS A 88 18.02 -9.75 -11.17
C LYS A 88 17.37 -11.11 -10.97
N MET A 89 16.43 -11.21 -10.05
CA MET A 89 15.70 -12.45 -9.79
C MET A 89 14.75 -12.80 -10.94
N MET A 90 14.12 -11.81 -11.56
CA MET A 90 13.13 -12.01 -12.64
C MET A 90 13.79 -12.15 -14.02
N GLU A 91 14.78 -11.33 -14.33
CA GLU A 91 15.37 -11.18 -15.67
C GLU A 91 16.83 -11.68 -15.77
N GLY A 92 17.45 -12.05 -14.65
CA GLY A 92 18.81 -12.58 -14.59
C GLY A 92 19.88 -11.58 -14.14
N MET A 93 21.10 -12.05 -13.90
CA MET A 93 22.15 -11.30 -13.19
C MET A 93 22.62 -10.00 -13.86
N LYS A 94 22.40 -9.86 -15.17
CA LYS A 94 22.76 -8.67 -15.96
C LYS A 94 21.61 -7.66 -16.07
N ALA A 95 20.44 -7.96 -15.50
CA ALA A 95 19.29 -7.07 -15.54
C ALA A 95 19.59 -5.74 -14.85
N GLN A 96 19.08 -4.67 -15.46
CA GLN A 96 19.09 -3.35 -14.84
C GLN A 96 18.01 -3.28 -13.75
N PRO A 97 18.18 -2.46 -12.70
CA PRO A 97 17.14 -2.29 -11.69
C PRO A 97 15.83 -1.80 -12.29
N PHE A 98 14.71 -2.30 -11.77
CA PHE A 98 13.42 -1.68 -12.06
C PHE A 98 13.35 -0.25 -11.51
N HIS A 99 12.46 0.53 -12.11
CA HIS A 99 12.29 1.96 -11.83
C HIS A 99 10.92 2.22 -11.19
N LEU A 100 10.89 3.06 -10.16
CA LEU A 100 9.64 3.49 -9.53
C LEU A 100 8.85 4.41 -10.46
N CYS A 101 7.55 4.14 -10.63
CA CYS A 101 6.67 4.96 -11.47
C CYS A 101 5.77 5.90 -10.67
N HIS A 102 5.45 5.53 -9.43
CA HIS A 102 4.64 6.31 -8.51
C HIS A 102 4.98 5.90 -7.08
N ARG A 103 4.29 6.47 -6.09
CA ARG A 103 4.45 6.09 -4.68
C ARG A 103 3.12 5.69 -4.07
N LEU A 104 3.20 4.71 -3.20
CA LEU A 104 2.21 4.39 -2.18
C LEU A 104 2.84 4.69 -0.82
N ASP A 105 2.04 5.13 0.15
CA ASP A 105 2.55 5.32 1.49
C ASP A 105 2.91 3.99 2.15
N LYS A 106 3.72 4.07 3.20
CA LYS A 106 4.23 2.90 3.93
C LYS A 106 3.10 1.96 4.35
N GLU A 107 2.01 2.53 4.84
CA GLU A 107 0.86 1.80 5.40
C GLU A 107 -0.21 1.47 4.36
N THR A 108 -0.02 1.88 3.10
CA THR A 108 -0.93 1.52 2.01
C THR A 108 -0.49 0.22 1.36
N THR A 109 -1.39 -0.76 1.24
CA THR A 109 -1.17 -1.97 0.43
C THR A 109 -1.62 -1.77 -1.01
N GLY A 110 -1.22 -2.65 -1.92
CA GLY A 110 -1.85 -2.77 -3.23
C GLY A 110 -0.95 -2.44 -4.42
N VAL A 111 -1.61 -2.08 -5.52
CA VAL A 111 -1.03 -2.02 -6.87
C VAL A 111 0.12 -1.02 -6.95
N MET A 112 1.32 -1.53 -7.19
CA MET A 112 2.53 -0.76 -7.41
C MET A 112 3.12 -1.12 -8.77
N ALA A 113 3.21 -0.11 -9.65
CA ALA A 113 3.75 -0.27 -10.99
C ALA A 113 5.23 0.13 -11.02
N LEU A 114 6.04 -0.71 -11.65
CA LEU A 114 7.47 -0.57 -11.82
C LEU A 114 7.77 -0.58 -13.32
N GLY A 115 8.62 0.35 -13.77
CA GLY A 115 9.11 0.37 -15.14
C GLY A 115 10.32 -0.53 -15.28
N ARG A 116 10.37 -1.36 -16.31
CA ARG A 116 11.56 -2.17 -16.62
C ARG A 116 12.74 -1.33 -17.08
N ASN A 117 12.45 -0.19 -17.67
CA ASN A 117 13.43 0.78 -18.14
C ASN A 117 12.99 2.20 -17.78
N GLN A 118 13.93 3.14 -17.94
CA GLN A 118 13.72 4.53 -17.56
C GLN A 118 12.64 5.22 -18.40
N GLU A 119 12.54 4.89 -19.69
CA GLU A 119 11.55 5.48 -20.60
C GLU A 119 10.11 5.11 -20.19
N ALA A 120 9.86 3.82 -19.94
CA ALA A 120 8.58 3.32 -19.46
C ALA A 120 8.19 3.98 -18.13
N ALA A 121 9.14 4.10 -17.20
CA ALA A 121 8.90 4.74 -15.91
C ALA A 121 8.57 6.23 -16.04
N GLN A 122 9.30 6.97 -16.87
CA GLN A 122 9.04 8.38 -17.12
C GLN A 122 7.69 8.61 -17.82
N GLY A 123 7.35 7.76 -18.79
CA GLY A 123 6.04 7.78 -19.45
C GLY A 123 4.90 7.61 -18.46
N LEU A 124 4.99 6.59 -17.58
CA LEU A 124 3.96 6.37 -16.57
C LEU A 124 3.92 7.49 -15.52
N GLN A 125 5.07 7.97 -15.04
CA GLN A 125 5.16 9.14 -14.15
C GLN A 125 4.45 10.37 -14.74
N GLN A 126 4.61 10.59 -16.05
CA GLN A 126 3.93 11.68 -16.76
C GLN A 126 2.41 11.50 -16.76
N LEU A 127 1.90 10.28 -16.95
CA LEU A 127 0.46 9.98 -16.88
C LEU A 127 -0.08 10.21 -15.47
N PHE A 128 0.65 9.83 -14.41
CA PHE A 128 0.29 10.17 -13.03
C PHE A 128 0.27 11.69 -12.80
N ARG A 129 1.30 12.42 -13.27
CA ARG A 129 1.42 13.89 -13.15
C ARG A 129 0.28 14.62 -13.85
N THR A 130 -0.15 14.13 -15.00
CA THR A 130 -1.23 14.71 -15.81
C THR A 130 -2.62 14.17 -15.46
N ARG A 131 -2.75 13.39 -14.38
CA ARG A 131 -4.02 12.80 -13.90
C ARG A 131 -4.74 11.92 -14.93
N GLN A 132 -3.99 11.27 -15.82
CA GLN A 132 -4.53 10.33 -16.82
C GLN A 132 -4.66 8.90 -16.27
N VAL A 133 -4.13 8.63 -15.07
CA VAL A 133 -4.26 7.34 -14.39
C VAL A 133 -5.42 7.39 -13.41
N THR A 134 -6.40 6.51 -13.59
CA THR A 134 -7.48 6.30 -12.62
C THR A 134 -6.99 5.44 -11.46
N LYS A 135 -7.21 5.89 -10.22
CA LYS A 135 -6.78 5.19 -9.01
C LYS A 135 -7.99 4.93 -8.13
N HIS A 136 -8.22 3.68 -7.78
CA HIS A 136 -9.27 3.27 -6.86
C HIS A 136 -8.65 2.70 -5.59
N TYR A 137 -9.14 3.14 -4.43
CA TYR A 137 -8.70 2.67 -3.13
C TYR A 137 -9.91 2.15 -2.37
N TRP A 138 -9.74 0.98 -1.76
CA TRP A 138 -10.69 0.48 -0.78
C TRP A 138 -10.22 0.90 0.61
N VAL A 139 -11.13 1.45 1.38
CA VAL A 139 -10.86 1.98 2.72
C VAL A 139 -11.94 1.53 3.69
N VAL A 140 -11.57 1.39 4.96
CA VAL A 140 -12.50 1.21 6.07
C VAL A 140 -12.49 2.50 6.88
N THR A 141 -13.67 3.06 7.13
CA THR A 141 -13.83 4.33 7.85
C THR A 141 -14.32 4.11 9.27
N VAL A 142 -13.95 5.03 10.17
CA VAL A 142 -14.62 5.16 11.47
C VAL A 142 -15.93 5.92 11.23
N GLY A 143 -17.06 5.23 11.39
CA GLY A 143 -18.39 5.75 11.04
C GLY A 143 -18.72 5.58 9.54
N VAL A 144 -19.96 5.97 9.19
CA VAL A 144 -20.48 5.89 7.81
C VAL A 144 -20.46 7.30 7.20
N PRO A 145 -19.78 7.52 6.05
CA PRO A 145 -19.80 8.79 5.37
C PRO A 145 -21.22 9.22 4.98
N VAL A 146 -21.56 10.49 5.22
CA VAL A 146 -22.82 11.10 4.81
C VAL A 146 -22.50 12.41 4.09
N PRO A 147 -22.92 12.58 2.82
CA PRO A 147 -23.61 11.61 1.96
C PRO A 147 -22.76 10.36 1.64
N SER A 148 -23.40 9.28 1.19
CA SER A 148 -22.74 7.99 0.87
C SER A 148 -21.81 8.06 -0.34
N GLU A 149 -21.94 9.10 -1.15
CA GLU A 149 -21.08 9.41 -2.28
C GLU A 149 -20.89 10.92 -2.41
N GLY A 150 -19.77 11.34 -2.98
CA GLY A 150 -19.45 12.75 -3.19
C GLY A 150 -17.99 12.97 -3.54
N ILE A 151 -17.63 14.25 -3.70
CA ILE A 151 -16.26 14.69 -3.98
C ILE A 151 -15.78 15.56 -2.82
N ILE A 152 -14.65 15.19 -2.23
CA ILE A 152 -13.95 16.02 -1.25
C ILE A 152 -12.88 16.81 -2.02
N ASP A 153 -13.18 18.07 -2.35
CA ASP A 153 -12.27 18.98 -3.07
C ASP A 153 -11.86 20.16 -2.17
N ILE A 154 -11.28 19.83 -1.02
CA ILE A 154 -10.75 20.83 -0.08
C ILE A 154 -9.22 20.80 -0.16
N PRO A 155 -8.54 21.94 -0.32
CA PRO A 155 -7.08 21.97 -0.40
C PRO A 155 -6.45 21.44 0.89
N ILE A 156 -5.37 20.67 0.73
CA ILE A 156 -4.55 20.16 1.83
C ILE A 156 -3.31 21.04 1.95
N MET A 157 -2.96 21.42 3.18
CA MET A 157 -1.76 22.18 3.51
C MET A 157 -0.87 21.34 4.43
N GLU A 158 0.42 21.30 4.13
CA GLU A 158 1.40 20.71 5.03
C GLU A 158 1.65 21.66 6.21
N LYS A 159 1.59 21.14 7.43
CA LYS A 159 1.81 21.90 8.67
C LYS A 159 2.74 21.12 9.57
N GLU A 160 3.77 21.79 10.07
CA GLU A 160 4.63 21.25 11.11
C GLU A 160 3.92 21.41 12.47
N ILE A 161 3.71 20.30 13.17
CA ILE A 161 2.98 20.29 14.44
C ILE A 161 3.95 19.91 15.55
N PRO A 162 4.16 20.78 16.55
CA PRO A 162 4.90 20.40 17.74
C PRO A 162 4.09 19.40 18.59
N GLY A 163 4.53 18.14 18.63
CA GLY A 163 3.99 17.10 19.54
C GLY A 163 2.97 16.14 18.94
N ALA A 164 2.57 15.13 19.72
CA ALA A 164 1.67 14.06 19.31
C ALA A 164 0.20 14.39 19.64
N GLN A 165 -0.53 14.95 18.68
CA GLN A 165 -1.99 15.08 18.76
C GLN A 165 -2.66 14.37 17.58
N HIS A 166 -3.74 13.64 17.85
CA HIS A 166 -4.62 13.08 16.82
C HIS A 166 -5.44 14.22 16.21
N LEU A 167 -5.24 14.47 14.92
CA LEU A 167 -6.03 15.45 14.18
C LEU A 167 -7.34 14.84 13.72
N TYR A 168 -8.44 15.37 14.23
CA TYR A 168 -9.76 15.28 13.59
C TYR A 168 -10.08 16.67 13.07
N LYS A 169 -10.46 16.78 11.80
CA LYS A 169 -11.02 18.03 11.28
C LYS A 169 -12.48 18.10 11.73
N THR A 170 -12.74 18.84 12.80
CA THR A 170 -14.11 19.24 13.14
C THR A 170 -14.61 20.20 12.07
N ALA A 171 -15.86 20.01 11.66
CA ALA A 171 -16.55 20.85 10.67
C ALA A 171 -16.67 22.31 11.13
#